data_AF-A0A397FMD0-F1
#
_entry.id   AF-A0A397FMD0-F1
#
_cell.length_a   1.000
_cell.length_b   1.000
_cell.length_c   1.000
_cell.angle_alpha   90.00
_cell.angle_beta   90.00
_cell.angle_gamma   90.00
#
_symmetry.space_group_name_H-M   'P 1'
#
loop_
_entity.id
_entity.type
_entity.pdbx_description
1 polymer ?
#
loop_
_entity_poly.entity_id
_entity_poly.type
_entity_poly.pdbx_seq_one_letter_code
_entity_poly.pdbx_strand_id
1 'polypeptide(L)' 'MTKYNFEEFKQWLEEKPERQDGLRWTDVFPLIKNRFDAFVEGKDDFAEKGWIYTQTVAQKWKQEVDQRERERAKGGKYEV' A
#
# COMPACT_ATOMS: atom_id res chain seq x y z
N MET A 1 -15.31 -5.83 -3.33
CA MET A 1 -14.49 -5.02 -2.43
C MET A 1 -13.03 -5.24 -2.80
N THR A 2 -12.31 -4.18 -3.10
CA THR A 2 -10.88 -4.24 -3.41
C THR A 2 -10.13 -4.57 -2.13
N LYS A 3 -9.29 -5.61 -2.15
CA LYS A 3 -8.45 -6.02 -1.02
C LYS A 3 -7.39 -5.00 -0.60
N TYR A 4 -7.27 -3.91 -1.35
CA TYR A 4 -6.33 -2.83 -1.13
C TYR A 4 -7.13 -1.57 -0.81
N ASN A 5 -7.05 -1.09 0.44
CA ASN A 5 -7.70 0.12 0.90
C ASN A 5 -6.68 1.23 1.24
N PHE A 6 -7.01 2.48 0.88
CA PHE A 6 -6.15 3.64 1.14
C PHE A 6 -6.00 3.97 2.63
N GLU A 7 -7.04 3.77 3.44
CA GLU A 7 -6.98 3.95 4.89
C GLU A 7 -6.09 2.91 5.57
N GLU A 8 -6.13 1.64 5.12
CA GLU A 8 -5.21 0.62 5.63
C GLU A 8 -3.76 0.92 5.24
N PHE A 9 -3.53 1.46 4.05
CA PHE A 9 -2.21 1.94 3.64
C PHE A 9 -1.71 3.10 4.51
N LYS A 10 -2.58 4.06 4.86
CA LYS A 10 -2.26 5.14 5.81
C LYS A 10 -1.86 4.59 7.17
N GLN A 11 -2.71 3.73 7.74
CA GLN A 11 -2.45 3.12 9.04
C GLN A 11 -1.13 2.36 9.04
N TRP A 12 -0.86 1.57 8.00
CA TRP A 12 0.40 0.83 7.87
C TRP A 12 1.64 1.76 7.86
N LEU A 13 1.55 2.96 7.29
CA LEU A 13 2.61 3.97 7.35
C LEU A 13 2.72 4.65 8.72
N GLU A 14 1.60 4.87 9.40
CA GLU A 14 1.55 5.48 10.73
C GLU A 14 2.06 4.53 11.82
N GLU A 15 1.82 3.22 11.69
CA GLU A 15 2.31 2.20 12.62
C GLU A 15 3.83 2.15 12.72
N LYS A 16 4.53 2.46 11.62
CA LYS A 16 5.98 2.32 11.52
C LYS A 16 6.60 3.51 10.77
N PRO A 17 7.19 4.48 11.47
CA PRO A 17 7.83 5.64 10.83
C PRO A 17 9.02 5.26 9.95
N GLU A 18 9.65 4.10 10.17
CA GLU A 18 10.69 3.54 9.26
C GLU A 18 10.18 3.33 7.82
N ARG A 19 8.87 3.12 7.62
CA ARG A 19 8.25 2.95 6.30
C ARG A 19 8.05 4.27 5.56
N GLN A 20 8.11 5.39 6.27
CA GLN A 20 7.85 6.71 5.73
C GLN A 20 9.02 7.26 4.91
N ASP A 21 10.21 6.68 5.08
CA ASP A 21 11.38 6.90 4.22
C ASP A 21 11.70 8.41 4.03
N GLY A 22 11.59 9.15 5.15
CA GLY A 22 11.88 10.58 5.23
C GLY A 22 10.82 11.52 4.63
N LEU A 23 9.76 11.00 4.01
CA LEU A 23 8.67 11.82 3.45
C LEU A 23 7.64 12.19 4.51
N ARG A 24 7.11 13.42 4.42
CA ARG A 24 5.94 13.84 5.20
C ARG A 24 4.67 13.28 4.60
N TRP A 25 4.34 12.03 4.94
CA TRP A 25 3.21 11.32 4.34
C TRP A 25 1.86 11.99 4.58
N THR A 26 1.72 12.76 5.65
CA THR A 26 0.55 13.61 5.93
C THR A 26 0.23 14.58 4.79
N ASP A 27 1.25 15.19 4.20
CA ASP A 27 1.11 16.13 3.07
C ASP A 27 0.96 15.39 1.73
N VAL A 28 1.54 14.18 1.65
CA VAL A 28 1.52 13.32 0.47
C VAL A 28 0.15 12.68 0.27
N PHE A 29 -0.49 12.15 1.32
CA PHE A 29 -1.78 11.44 1.25
C PHE A 29 -2.84 12.11 0.36
N PRO A 30 -3.16 13.42 0.50
CA PRO A 30 -4.15 14.06 -0.36
C PRO A 30 -3.71 14.16 -1.84
N LEU A 31 -2.41 14.31 -2.11
CA LEU A 31 -1.86 14.38 -3.47
C LEU A 31 -1.89 13.01 -4.16
N ILE A 32 -1.84 11.96 -3.36
CA ILE A 32 -1.64 10.61 -3.84
C ILE A 32 -2.90 9.77 -3.97
N LYS A 33 -4.01 10.19 -3.36
CA LYS A 33 -5.25 9.41 -3.30
C LYS A 33 -5.72 8.95 -4.69
N ASN A 34 -5.85 9.88 -5.65
CA ASN A 34 -6.32 9.56 -7.00
C ASN A 34 -5.36 8.60 -7.75
N ARG A 35 -4.06 8.70 -7.49
CA ARG A 35 -3.05 7.79 -8.08
C ARG A 35 -3.03 6.44 -7.39
N PHE A 36 -3.27 6.41 -6.08
CA PHE A 36 -3.38 5.17 -5.33
C PHE A 36 -4.54 4.32 -5.84
N ASP A 37 -5.70 4.92 -6.11
CA ASP A 37 -6.83 4.22 -6.75
C ASP A 37 -6.41 3.64 -8.11
N ALA A 38 -5.78 4.43 -8.98
CA ALA A 38 -5.26 3.96 -10.27
C ALA A 38 -4.22 2.82 -10.12
N PHE A 39 -3.33 2.92 -9.14
CA PHE A 39 -2.33 1.91 -8.79
C PHE A 39 -2.97 0.59 -8.35
N VAL A 40 -4.00 0.66 -7.52
CA VAL A 40 -4.77 -0.50 -7.05
C VAL A 40 -5.49 -1.16 -8.22
N GLU A 41 -6.05 -0.36 -9.13
CA GLU A 41 -6.71 -0.84 -10.36
C GLU A 41 -5.74 -1.31 -11.45
N GLY A 42 -4.43 -1.10 -11.29
CA GLY A 42 -3.42 -1.43 -12.30
C GLY A 42 -3.42 -0.51 -13.52
N LYS A 43 -4.02 0.68 -13.40
CA LYS A 43 -4.12 1.73 -14.42
C LYS A 43 -3.08 2.86 -14.25
N ASP A 44 -2.15 2.71 -13.30
CA ASP A 44 -1.11 3.70 -13.01
C ASP A 44 -0.06 3.74 -14.13
N ASP A 45 0.10 4.91 -14.77
CA ASP A 45 1.05 5.12 -15.86
C ASP A 45 2.44 5.46 -15.27
N PHE A 46 3.39 4.53 -15.41
CA PHE A 46 4.71 4.51 -14.76
C PHE A 46 5.60 5.74 -15.03
N ALA A 47 5.23 6.62 -15.95
CA ALA A 47 6.11 7.63 -16.53
C ALA A 47 6.23 8.94 -15.73
N GLU A 48 5.36 9.19 -14.74
CA GLU A 48 5.39 10.47 -14.04
C GLU A 48 6.38 10.47 -12.86
N LYS A 49 7.56 11.06 -13.10
CA LYS A 49 8.74 11.13 -12.21
C LYS A 49 8.51 11.66 -10.78
N GLY A 50 7.31 12.15 -10.43
CA GLY A 50 6.96 12.62 -9.08
C GLY A 50 6.49 11.52 -8.11
N TRP A 51 6.16 10.32 -8.61
CA TRP A 51 5.48 9.27 -7.84
C TRP A 51 6.36 8.06 -7.48
N ILE A 52 7.55 7.92 -8.07
CA ILE A 52 8.37 6.69 -8.00
C ILE A 52 8.62 6.24 -6.54
N TYR A 53 8.82 7.18 -5.63
CA TYR A 53 9.07 6.88 -4.23
C TYR A 53 7.82 6.37 -3.50
N THR A 54 6.69 7.08 -3.64
CA THR A 54 5.42 6.71 -3.02
C THR A 54 4.87 5.41 -3.62
N GLN A 55 5.11 5.16 -4.90
CA GLN A 55 4.82 3.89 -5.58
C GLN A 55 5.56 2.73 -4.94
N THR A 56 6.85 2.90 -4.68
CA THR A 56 7.69 1.85 -4.09
C THR A 56 7.16 1.45 -2.72
N VAL A 57 6.77 2.44 -1.92
CA VAL A 57 6.17 2.22 -0.60
C VAL A 57 4.79 1.56 -0.70
N ALA A 58 3.94 1.99 -1.64
CA ALA A 58 2.65 1.37 -1.90
C ALA A 58 2.77 -0.09 -2.40
N GLN A 59 3.79 -0.40 -3.22
CA GLN A 59 4.11 -1.76 -3.67
C GLN A 59 4.54 -2.65 -2.51
N LYS A 60 5.41 -2.17 -1.61
CA LYS A 60 5.82 -2.92 -0.40
C LYS A 60 4.61 -3.26 0.47
N TRP A 61 3.72 -2.29 0.69
CA TRP A 61 2.47 -2.53 1.42
C TRP A 61 1.59 -3.57 0.73
N LYS A 62 1.42 -3.47 -0.60
CA LYS A 62 0.63 -4.44 -1.39
C LYS A 62 1.16 -5.87 -1.23
N GLN A 63 2.48 -6.03 -1.19
CA GLN A 63 3.13 -7.32 -0.95
C GLN A 63 2.88 -7.84 0.47
N GLU A 64 2.95 -6.98 1.50
CA GLU A 64 2.61 -7.38 2.88
C GLU A 64 1.14 -7.82 3.00
N VAL A 65 0.21 -7.10 2.37
CA VAL A 65 -1.21 -7.48 2.34
C VAL A 65 -1.40 -8.84 1.66
N ASP A 66 -0.80 -9.04 0.48
CA ASP A 66 -0.87 -10.32 -0.24
C ASP A 66 -0.26 -11.46 0.58
N GLN A 67 0.84 -11.21 1.28
CA GLN A 67 1.45 -12.18 2.18
C GLN A 67 0.51 -12.54 3.33
N ARG A 68 -0.10 -11.56 4.01
CA ARG A 68 -1.07 -11.80 5.09
C ARG A 68 -2.29 -12.58 4.60
N GLU A 69 -2.78 -12.29 3.40
CA GLU A 69 -3.88 -13.03 2.79
C GLU A 69 -3.49 -14.48 2.50
N ARG A 70 -2.28 -14.71 1.97
CA ARG A 70 -1.75 -16.07 1.76
C ARG A 70 -1.57 -16.82 3.07
N GLU A 71 -1.08 -16.15 4.11
CA GLU A 71 -0.92 -16.73 5.44
C GLU A 71 -2.28 -17.03 6.08
N ARG A 72 -3.28 -16.15 5.94
CA ARG A 72 -4.66 -16.43 6.37
C ARG A 72 -5.27 -17.61 5.62
N ALA A 73 -5.05 -17.71 4.30
CA ALA A 73 -5.52 -18.83 3.49
C ALA A 73 -4.80 -20.16 3.82
N LYS A 74 -3.53 -20.10 4.26
CA LYS A 74 -2.76 -21.28 4.72
C LYS A 74 -3.04 -21.64 6.19
N GLY A 75 -3.26 -20.65 7.05
CA GLY A 75 -3.54 -20.81 8.48
C GLY A 75 -4.93 -21.39 8.76
N GLY A 76 -5.91 -21.14 7.88
CA GLY A 76 -7.20 -21.82 7.91
C GLY A 76 -7.17 -23.32 7.62
N LYS A 77 -5.98 -23.91 7.35
CA LYS A 77 -5.78 -25.36 7.21
C LYS A 77 -5.23 -26.04 8.47
N TYR A 78 -4.91 -25.26 9.52
CA TYR A 78 -4.31 -25.77 10.77
C TYR A 78 -4.98 -25.20 12.03
N GLU A 79 -6.25 -24.83 11.95
CA GLU A 79 -7.13 -24.82 13.12
C GLU A 79 -8.14 -25.97 12.97
N VAL A 80 -8.29 -26.70 14.07
CA VAL A 80 -8.91 -28.01 14.32
C VAL A 80 -10.34 -28.13 13.80
#